data_AF-A0A8D9ENT8-F1
#
_entry.id   AF-A0A8D9ENT8-F1
#
_cell.length_a   1.000
_cell.length_b   1.000
_cell.length_c   1.000
_cell.angle_alpha   90.00
_cell.angle_beta   90.00
_cell.angle_gamma   90.00
#
_symmetry.space_group_name_H-M   'P 1'
#
loop_
_entity.id
_entity.type
_entity.pdbx_description
1 polymer ?
#
loop_
_entity_poly.entity_id
_entity_poly.type
_entity_poly.pdbx_seq_one_letter_code
_entity_poly.pdbx_strand_id
1 'polypeptide(L)'
;MTLQQIHSDTINTTTERYTPNRVLGINPPPEISEEEKQLSRSTRVTLAQLRSGWCNRLQSYKSRIDPTVDDKCPTCNTAEHTVQHLFQCPAKPTTLTPESLWTNPVGVAAFMELESE
;
A
#
# COMPACT_ATOMS: atom_id res chain seq x y z
N MET A 1 26.98 3.46 -27.40
CA MET A 1 26.26 3.08 -26.17
C MET A 1 26.84 3.91 -25.04
N THR A 2 26.06 4.78 -24.41
CA THR A 2 26.52 5.67 -23.33
C THR A 2 26.31 5.01 -21.96
N LEU A 3 27.01 5.51 -20.93
CA LEU A 3 26.82 5.02 -19.56
C LEU A 3 25.36 5.20 -19.07
N GLN A 4 24.69 6.28 -19.49
CA GLN A 4 23.27 6.51 -19.19
C GLN A 4 22.37 5.44 -19.83
N GLN A 5 22.66 5.03 -21.06
CA GLN A 5 21.90 3.97 -21.74
C GLN A 5 22.07 2.62 -21.02
N ILE A 6 23.31 2.24 -20.69
CA ILE A 6 23.59 1.00 -19.94
C ILE A 6 22.87 1.03 -18.59
N HIS A 7 22.89 2.18 -17.90
CA HIS A 7 22.22 2.33 -16.61
C HIS A 7 20.71 2.18 -16.72
N SER A 8 20.05 2.88 -17.66
CA SER A 8 18.62 2.78 -17.88
C SER A 8 18.19 1.37 -18.31
N ASP A 9 18.93 0.73 -19.23
CA ASP A 9 18.66 -0.63 -19.68
C ASP A 9 18.81 -1.64 -18.54
N THR A 10 19.84 -1.47 -17.69
CA THR A 10 20.05 -2.30 -16.50
C THR A 10 18.92 -2.11 -15.48
N ILE A 11 18.47 -0.86 -15.25
CA ILE A 11 17.33 -0.58 -14.36
C ILE A 11 16.07 -1.23 -14.90
N ASN A 12 15.72 -1.02 -16.17
CA ASN A 12 14.49 -1.54 -16.76
C ASN A 12 14.46 -3.07 -16.72
N THR A 13 15.54 -3.72 -17.16
CA THR A 13 15.65 -5.19 -17.14
C THR A 13 15.66 -5.77 -15.72
N THR A 14 16.21 -5.06 -14.74
CA THR A 14 16.18 -5.49 -13.33
C THR A 14 14.78 -5.33 -12.75
N THR A 15 14.12 -4.19 -12.99
CA THR A 15 12.76 -3.93 -12.54
C THR A 15 11.80 -4.96 -13.11
N GLU A 16 11.83 -5.27 -14.40
CA GLU A 16 10.98 -6.29 -15.02
C GLU A 16 11.14 -7.69 -14.41
N ARG A 17 12.34 -8.01 -13.89
CA ARG A 17 12.63 -9.31 -13.25
C ARG A 17 12.21 -9.37 -11.78
N TYR A 18 11.84 -8.24 -11.16
CA TYR A 18 11.38 -8.22 -9.78
C TYR A 18 10.00 -8.85 -9.63
N THR A 19 9.75 -9.39 -8.43
CA THR A 19 8.43 -9.90 -8.08
C THR A 19 7.40 -8.77 -8.12
N PRO A 20 6.22 -8.97 -8.71
CA PRO A 20 5.16 -7.97 -8.71
C PRO A 20 4.80 -7.49 -7.31
N ASN A 21 4.37 -6.24 -7.21
CA ASN A 21 3.91 -5.67 -5.95
C ASN A 21 2.79 -6.54 -5.37
N ARG A 22 2.90 -6.95 -4.11
CA ARG A 22 1.95 -7.88 -3.49
C ARG A 22 0.51 -7.35 -3.41
N VAL A 23 0.34 -6.04 -3.31
CA VAL A 23 -0.97 -5.40 -3.21
C VAL A 23 -1.62 -5.31 -4.59
N LEU A 24 -0.92 -4.75 -5.59
CA LEU A 24 -1.49 -4.52 -6.91
C LEU A 24 -1.33 -5.68 -7.89
N GLY A 25 -0.40 -6.61 -7.62
CA GLY A 25 -0.07 -7.71 -8.52
C GLY A 25 0.64 -7.29 -9.81
N ILE A 26 1.09 -6.04 -9.92
CA ILE A 26 1.73 -5.48 -11.13
C ILE A 26 3.18 -5.04 -10.87
N ASN A 27 3.95 -4.92 -11.95
CA ASN A 27 5.33 -4.44 -11.95
C ASN A 27 5.63 -3.68 -13.27
N PRO A 28 6.19 -2.46 -13.22
CA PRO A 28 6.36 -1.62 -12.03
C PRO A 28 5.00 -1.18 -11.45
N PRO A 29 4.91 -0.91 -10.13
CA PRO A 29 3.74 -0.23 -9.58
C PRO A 29 3.65 1.21 -10.14
N PRO A 30 2.49 1.88 -10.02
CA PRO A 30 2.33 3.26 -10.47
C PRO A 30 3.28 4.21 -9.76
N GLU A 31 3.50 5.37 -10.36
CA GLU A 31 4.26 6.43 -9.70
C GLU A 31 3.50 6.96 -8.47
N ILE A 32 4.24 7.27 -7.42
CA ILE A 32 3.68 7.83 -6.19
C ILE A 32 3.38 9.31 -6.44
N SER A 33 2.15 9.75 -6.18
CA SER A 33 1.75 11.15 -6.30
C SER A 33 2.61 12.06 -5.43
N GLU A 34 3.05 13.17 -6.01
CA GLU A 34 3.86 14.21 -5.37
C GLU A 34 3.17 14.84 -4.14
N GLU A 35 1.84 14.76 -4.09
CA GLU A 35 1.03 15.20 -2.94
C GLU A 35 1.42 14.48 -1.65
N GLU A 36 1.98 13.26 -1.72
CA GLU A 36 2.48 12.55 -0.54
C GLU A 36 3.50 13.37 0.24
N LYS A 37 4.27 14.25 -0.43
CA LYS A 37 5.28 15.10 0.21
C LYS A 37 4.70 16.08 1.23
N GLN A 38 3.41 16.39 1.15
CA GLN A 38 2.70 17.26 2.09
C GLN A 38 2.40 16.55 3.42
N LEU A 39 2.42 15.22 3.44
CA LEU A 39 2.06 14.44 4.61
C LEU A 39 3.24 14.30 5.60
N SER A 40 2.88 14.22 6.88
CA SER A 40 3.82 13.95 7.97
C SER A 40 4.64 12.67 7.70
N ARG A 41 5.84 12.60 8.29
CA ARG A 41 6.73 11.43 8.13
C ARG A 41 6.05 10.13 8.60
N SER A 42 5.30 10.18 9.69
CA SER A 42 4.59 9.01 10.25
C SER A 42 3.52 8.49 9.28
N THR A 43 2.77 9.39 8.66
CA THR A 43 1.76 9.07 7.65
C THR A 43 2.39 8.43 6.42
N ARG A 44 3.46 9.03 5.86
CA ARG A 44 4.19 8.45 4.72
C ARG A 44 4.75 7.05 4.99
N VAL A 45 5.27 6.82 6.20
CA VAL A 45 5.72 5.48 6.62
C VAL A 45 4.57 4.48 6.62
N THR A 46 3.41 4.88 7.15
CA THR A 46 2.22 4.02 7.18
C THR A 46 1.75 3.69 5.76
N LEU A 47 1.70 4.67 4.86
CA LEU A 47 1.34 4.47 3.46
C LEU A 47 2.33 3.52 2.74
N ALA A 48 3.63 3.68 2.97
CA ALA A 48 4.64 2.79 2.42
C ALA A 48 4.49 1.34 2.92
N GLN A 49 4.17 1.14 4.19
CA GLN A 49 3.86 -0.18 4.75
C GLN A 49 2.59 -0.79 4.14
N LEU A 50 1.58 0.02 3.87
CA LEU A 50 0.36 -0.44 3.19
C LEU A 50 0.67 -0.85 1.75
N ARG A 51 1.46 -0.07 1.00
CA ARG A 51 1.88 -0.41 -0.37
C ARG A 51 2.68 -1.71 -0.46
N SER A 52 3.41 -2.08 0.60
CA SER A 52 4.11 -3.37 0.65
C SER A 52 3.18 -4.54 0.99
N GLY A 53 2.01 -4.27 1.59
CA GLY A 53 1.11 -5.28 2.15
C GLY A 53 1.55 -5.81 3.52
N TRP A 54 2.48 -5.11 4.18
CA TRP A 54 3.05 -5.48 5.49
C TRP A 54 2.92 -4.31 6.45
N CYS A 55 1.68 -3.96 6.80
CA CYS A 55 1.37 -2.87 7.72
C CYS A 55 0.82 -3.44 9.03
N ASN A 56 1.36 -2.99 10.16
CA ASN A 56 0.91 -3.38 11.50
C ASN A 56 -0.50 -2.90 11.85
N ARG A 57 -1.14 -2.09 11.00
CA ARG A 57 -2.56 -1.73 11.13
C ARG A 57 -3.51 -2.80 10.56
N LEU A 58 -3.00 -3.75 9.77
CA LEU A 58 -3.76 -4.84 9.18
C LEU A 58 -3.76 -6.06 10.10
N GLN A 59 -4.93 -6.62 10.41
CA GLN A 59 -5.02 -7.82 11.24
C GLN A 59 -4.41 -9.04 10.53
N SER A 60 -4.57 -9.13 9.21
CA SER A 60 -3.92 -10.15 8.37
C SER A 60 -2.39 -10.14 8.46
N TYR A 61 -1.76 -9.00 8.81
CA TYR A 61 -0.33 -8.97 9.07
C TYR A 61 0.00 -9.33 10.51
N LYS A 62 -0.82 -8.88 11.48
CA LYS A 62 -0.62 -9.23 12.89
C LYS A 62 -0.78 -10.73 13.14
N SER A 63 -1.78 -11.38 12.55
CA SER A 63 -2.02 -12.83 12.67
C SER A 63 -0.85 -13.68 12.16
N ARG A 64 -0.07 -13.14 11.21
CA ARG A 64 1.14 -13.80 10.69
C ARG A 64 2.32 -13.71 11.64
N ILE A 65 2.35 -12.72 12.52
CA ILE A 65 3.37 -12.57 13.56
C ILE A 65 2.95 -13.34 14.82
N ASP A 66 1.68 -13.22 15.19
CA ASP A 66 1.09 -13.84 16.36
C ASP A 66 -0.17 -14.62 15.96
N PRO A 67 -0.11 -15.97 15.95
CA PRO A 67 -1.25 -16.82 15.58
C PRO A 67 -2.47 -16.69 16.49
N THR A 68 -2.35 -16.03 17.66
CA THR A 68 -3.48 -15.81 18.56
C THR A 68 -4.38 -14.65 18.11
N VAL A 69 -3.90 -13.81 17.19
CA VAL A 69 -4.65 -12.67 16.65
C VAL A 69 -5.51 -13.13 15.47
N ASP A 70 -6.83 -12.90 15.55
CA ASP A 70 -7.75 -13.14 14.44
C ASP A 70 -7.42 -12.19 13.27
N ASP A 71 -7.35 -12.73 12.06
CA ASP A 71 -7.00 -11.99 10.85
C ASP A 71 -8.18 -11.20 10.26
N LYS A 72 -9.39 -11.39 10.79
CA LYS A 72 -10.61 -10.74 10.31
C LYS A 72 -10.60 -9.23 10.48
N CYS A 73 -11.36 -8.58 9.61
CA CYS A 73 -11.62 -7.14 9.70
C CYS A 73 -12.32 -6.80 11.02
N PRO A 74 -11.77 -5.89 11.84
CA PRO A 74 -12.40 -5.50 13.10
C PRO A 74 -13.72 -4.76 12.91
N THR A 75 -13.98 -4.22 11.72
CA THR A 75 -15.17 -3.41 11.44
C THR A 75 -16.35 -4.26 10.95
N CYS A 76 -16.13 -5.18 9.99
CA CYS A 76 -17.22 -6.00 9.44
C CYS A 76 -17.17 -7.47 9.87
N ASN A 77 -16.05 -7.96 10.40
CA ASN A 77 -15.85 -9.33 10.88
C ASN A 77 -16.14 -10.46 9.87
N THR A 78 -16.15 -10.15 8.57
CA THR A 78 -16.53 -11.11 7.52
C THR A 78 -15.36 -11.69 6.72
N ALA A 79 -14.29 -10.91 6.51
CA ALA A 79 -13.16 -11.28 5.66
C ALA A 79 -11.84 -10.88 6.31
N GLU A 80 -10.75 -11.48 5.83
CA GLU A 80 -9.39 -11.14 6.23
C GLU A 80 -9.10 -9.65 6.03
N HIS A 81 -8.56 -9.00 7.06
CA HIS A 81 -8.24 -7.58 7.08
C HIS A 81 -6.98 -7.29 6.26
N THR A 82 -7.07 -7.42 4.95
CA THR A 82 -6.02 -7.11 3.98
C THR A 82 -6.15 -5.68 3.44
N VAL A 83 -5.14 -5.19 2.72
CA VAL A 83 -5.24 -3.90 1.99
C VAL A 83 -6.40 -3.91 1.00
N GLN A 84 -6.64 -5.05 0.34
CA GLN A 84 -7.75 -5.20 -0.59
C GLN A 84 -9.09 -5.04 0.11
N HIS A 85 -9.25 -5.73 1.24
CA HIS A 85 -10.45 -5.62 2.03
C HIS A 85 -10.64 -4.21 2.63
N LEU A 86 -9.56 -3.51 3.00
CA LEU A 86 -9.63 -2.15 3.55
C LEU A 86 -10.43 -1.18 2.66
N PHE A 87 -10.30 -1.30 1.33
CA PHE A 87 -11.01 -0.47 0.36
C PHE A 87 -12.35 -1.05 -0.12
N GLN A 88 -12.63 -2.31 0.20
CA GLN A 88 -13.86 -3.02 -0.18
C GLN A 88 -14.76 -3.34 1.02
N CYS A 89 -14.40 -2.85 2.21
CA CYS A 89 -15.10 -3.17 3.44
C CYS A 89 -16.53 -2.60 3.42
N PRO A 90 -17.58 -3.44 3.58
CA PRO A 90 -18.96 -2.96 3.53
C PRO A 90 -19.31 -2.02 4.69
N ALA A 91 -18.58 -2.12 5.81
CA ALA A 91 -18.79 -1.26 6.97
C ALA A 91 -18.13 0.12 6.84
N LYS A 92 -17.20 0.30 5.89
CA LYS A 92 -16.54 1.59 5.61
C LYS A 92 -16.46 1.80 4.10
N PRO A 93 -17.59 2.12 3.43
CA PRO A 93 -17.63 2.28 1.98
C PRO A 93 -16.76 3.46 1.55
N THR A 94 -16.08 3.29 0.43
CA THR A 94 -15.21 4.31 -0.16
C THR A 94 -15.17 4.17 -1.68
N THR A 95 -14.85 5.26 -2.36
CA THR A 95 -14.54 5.24 -3.80
C THR A 95 -13.05 5.02 -4.07
N LEU A 96 -12.23 5.00 -3.02
CA LEU A 96 -10.80 4.73 -3.12
C LEU A 96 -10.56 3.26 -3.42
N THR A 97 -9.49 3.00 -4.17
CA THR A 97 -9.04 1.66 -4.52
C THR A 97 -7.65 1.41 -3.90
N PRO A 98 -7.15 0.17 -3.89
CA PRO A 98 -5.76 -0.10 -3.49
C PRO A 98 -4.75 0.72 -4.30
N GLU A 99 -5.04 1.02 -5.56
CA GLU A 99 -4.20 1.87 -6.41
C GLU A 99 -4.13 3.31 -5.92
N SER A 100 -5.18 3.79 -5.23
CA SER A 100 -5.19 5.11 -4.58
C SER A 100 -4.08 5.27 -3.54
N LEU A 101 -3.49 4.18 -3.03
CA LEU A 101 -2.27 4.27 -2.23
C LEU A 101 -1.14 4.96 -3.01
N TRP A 102 -1.04 4.81 -4.32
CA TRP A 102 -0.04 5.49 -5.14
C TRP A 102 -0.56 6.82 -5.68
N THR A 103 -1.78 6.82 -6.23
CA THR A 103 -2.30 7.95 -7.01
C THR A 103 -3.00 9.03 -6.18
N ASN A 104 -3.53 8.69 -5.00
CA ASN A 104 -4.21 9.62 -4.09
C ASN A 104 -3.83 9.37 -2.61
N PRO A 105 -2.56 9.57 -2.24
CA PRO A 105 -2.05 9.28 -0.90
C PRO A 105 -2.71 10.15 0.18
N VAL A 106 -3.07 11.40 -0.14
CA VAL A 106 -3.75 12.32 0.79
C VAL A 106 -5.18 11.83 1.09
N GLY A 107 -5.92 11.41 0.07
CA GLY A 107 -7.26 10.84 0.25
C GLY A 107 -7.23 9.55 1.08
N VAL A 108 -6.23 8.69 0.88
CA VAL A 108 -6.05 7.49 1.71
C VAL A 108 -5.69 7.87 3.15
N ALA A 109 -4.81 8.85 3.36
CA ALA A 109 -4.46 9.31 4.71
C ALA A 109 -5.69 9.83 5.46
N ALA A 110 -6.53 10.64 4.81
CA ALA A 110 -7.78 11.12 5.39
C ALA A 110 -8.76 9.98 5.69
N PHE A 111 -8.93 9.04 4.77
CA PHE A 111 -9.77 7.85 4.98
C PHE A 111 -9.30 7.01 6.16
N MET A 112 -7.98 6.92 6.37
CA MET A 112 -7.37 6.16 7.46
C MET A 112 -7.19 6.98 8.75
N GLU A 113 -7.68 8.22 8.78
CA GLU A 113 -7.58 9.13 9.93
C GLU A 113 -6.12 9.29 10.39
N LEU A 114 -5.20 9.41 9.43
CA LEU A 114 -3.78 9.66 9.68
C LEU A 114 -3.50 11.16 9.80
N GLU A 115 -2.53 11.53 10.63
CA GLU A 115 -2.16 12.93 10.88
C GLU A 115 -1.62 13.60 9.61
N SER A 116 -2.15 14.79 9.29
CA SER A 116 -1.76 15.54 8.08
C SER A 116 -0.63 16.55 8.30
N GLU A 117 -0.37 17.04 9.51
CA GLU A 117 0.77 17.91 9.84
C GLU A 117 1.00 17.99 11.36
#